data_AF-A0A5E4HKJ5-F1
#
_entry.id   AF-A0A5E4HKJ5-F1
#
_cell.length_a   1.000
_cell.length_b   1.000
_cell.length_c   1.000
_cell.angle_alpha   90.00
_cell.angle_beta   90.00
_cell.angle_gamma   90.00
#
_symmetry.space_group_name_H-M   'P 1'
#
loop_
_entity.id
_entity.type
_entity.pdbx_description
1 polymer ?
#
loop_
_entity_poly.entity_id
_entity_poly.type
_entity_poly.pdbx_seq_one_letter_code
_entity_poly.pdbx_strand_id
1 'polypeptide(L)' 'MSQDIVLQTMKELGVEPTRENYLAFAYFGTPPEKLSAEEEAALPENLQRMTSDEPESDSRED' A
#
# COMPACT_ATOMS: atom_id res chain seq x y z
N MET A 1 -6.63 15.50 -2.91
CA MET A 1 -5.18 15.26 -2.81
C MET A 1 -4.88 14.86 -1.39
N SER A 2 -5.09 13.60 -1.03
CA SER A 2 -4.66 13.08 0.27
C SER A 2 -3.13 13.11 0.26
N GLN A 3 -2.54 14.16 0.80
CA GLN A 3 -1.09 14.25 0.90
C GLN A 3 -0.66 13.28 1.99
N ASP A 4 -0.13 12.14 1.56
CA ASP A 4 0.32 11.11 2.47
C ASP A 4 1.59 11.58 3.18
N ILE A 5 1.44 11.94 4.46
CA ILE A 5 2.51 12.52 5.30
C ILE A 5 3.70 11.56 5.36
N VAL A 6 3.46 10.25 5.28
CA VAL A 6 4.50 9.24 5.30
C VAL A 6 5.37 9.34 4.04
N LEU A 7 4.77 9.39 2.85
CA LEU A 7 5.52 9.54 1.59
C LEU A 7 6.28 10.86 1.53
N GLN A 8 5.70 11.95 2.04
CA GLN A 8 6.40 13.23 2.13
C GLN A 8 7.63 13.12 3.04
N THR A 9 7.48 12.53 4.23
CA THR A 9 8.58 12.33 5.17
C THR A 9 9.69 11.48 4.56
N MET A 10 9.33 10.39 3.86
CA MET A 10 10.31 9.55 3.16
C MET A 10 11.10 10.32 2.12
N LYS A 11 10.41 11.16 1.32
CA LYS A 11 11.06 12.03 0.33
C LYS A 11 11.99 13.05 0.98
N GLU A 12 11.59 13.67 2.08
CA GLU A 12 12.42 14.65 2.82
C GLU A 12 13.67 13.99 3.42
N LEU A 13 13.56 12.73 3.85
CA LEU A 13 14.69 11.94 4.38
C LEU A 13 15.53 11.27 3.30
N GLY A 14 15.15 11.37 2.02
CA GLY A 14 15.82 10.67 0.92
C GLY A 14 15.67 9.14 0.97
N VAL A 15 14.62 8.65 1.63
CA VAL A 15 14.28 7.23 1.72
C VAL A 15 13.46 6.82 0.51
N GLU A 16 13.81 5.68 -0.09
CA GLU A 16 13.08 5.14 -1.22
C GLU A 16 11.63 4.76 -0.82
N PRO A 17 10.60 5.17 -1.58
CA PRO A 17 9.19 4.88 -1.32
C PRO A 17 8.84 3.43 -1.66
N THR A 18 9.40 2.50 -0.89
CA THR A 18 9.06 1.07 -0.93
C THR A 18 7.97 0.77 0.09
N ARG A 19 7.26 -0.34 -0.12
CA ARG A 19 6.22 -0.82 0.80
C ARG A 19 6.77 -1.05 2.22
N GLU A 20 7.92 -1.71 2.34
CA GLU A 20 8.55 -1.96 3.66
C GLU A 20 8.88 -0.65 4.38
N ASN A 21 9.49 0.30 3.69
CA ASN A 21 9.84 1.58 4.29
C ASN A 21 8.59 2.35 4.69
N TYR A 22 7.58 2.43 3.81
CA TYR A 22 6.32 3.09 4.11
C TYR A 22 5.66 2.50 5.36
N LEU A 23 5.56 1.17 5.45
CA LEU A 23 4.99 0.50 6.62
C LEU A 23 5.82 0.74 7.88
N ALA A 24 7.15 0.78 7.77
CA ALA A 24 8.00 1.14 8.89
C ALA A 24 7.71 2.57 9.39
N PHE A 25 7.51 3.55 8.50
CA PHE A 25 7.13 4.90 8.93
C PHE A 25 5.69 4.98 9.45
N ALA A 26 4.73 4.32 8.81
CA ALA A 26 3.32 4.33 9.18
C ALA A 26 3.07 3.69 10.57
N TYR A 27 3.81 2.64 10.90
CA TYR A 27 3.70 1.90 12.17
C TYR A 27 4.86 2.19 13.14
N PHE A 28 5.58 3.30 12.96
CA PHE A 28 6.69 3.72 13.83
C PHE A 28 7.73 2.59 14.10
N GLY A 29 8.05 1.80 13.07
CA GLY A 29 9.03 0.73 13.09
C GLY A 29 8.49 -0.64 13.48
N THR A 30 7.19 -0.75 13.82
CA THR A 30 6.57 -1.99 14.27
C THR A 30 5.36 -2.38 13.40
N PRO A 31 5.55 -2.57 12.08
CA PRO A 31 4.45 -2.96 11.20
C PRO A 31 3.96 -4.37 11.53
N PRO A 32 2.65 -4.64 11.35
CA PRO A 32 2.12 -5.99 11.51
C PRO A 32 2.72 -6.92 10.45
N GLU A 33 2.94 -8.20 10.82
CA GLU A 33 3.43 -9.21 9.86
C GLU A 33 2.53 -9.38 8.64
N LYS A 34 1.22 -9.11 8.80
CA LYS A 34 0.22 -9.17 7.74
C LYS A 34 -0.76 -8.02 7.92
N LEU A 35 -1.05 -7.34 6.82
CA LEU A 35 -2.11 -6.34 6.74
C LEU A 35 -3.42 -7.06 6.39
N SER A 36 -4.52 -6.52 6.91
CA SER A 36 -5.86 -6.90 6.49
C SER A 36 -6.16 -6.37 5.08
N ALA A 37 -7.14 -6.94 4.37
CA ALA A 37 -7.51 -6.47 3.03
C ALA A 37 -7.88 -4.98 3.01
N GLU A 38 -8.56 -4.50 4.06
CA GLU A 38 -8.90 -3.09 4.22
C GLU A 38 -7.67 -2.19 4.41
N GLU A 39 -6.69 -2.64 5.19
CA GLU A 39 -5.44 -1.91 5.41
C GLU A 39 -4.56 -1.91 4.15
N GLU A 40 -4.56 -3.00 3.39
CA GLU A 40 -3.86 -3.10 2.12
C GLU A 40 -4.47 -2.16 1.07
N ALA A 41 -5.81 -2.09 0.99
CA ALA A 41 -6.51 -1.14 0.12
C ALA A 41 -6.31 0.33 0.52
N ALA A 42 -6.02 0.60 1.79
CA ALA A 42 -5.69 1.94 2.28
C ALA A 42 -4.28 2.40 1.92
N LEU A 43 -3.39 1.50 1.48
CA LEU A 43 -2.06 1.88 1.01
C LEU A 43 -2.15 2.65 -0.32
N PRO A 44 -1.20 3.55 -0.60
CA PRO A 44 -1.04 4.14 -1.92
C PRO A 44 -0.98 3.06 -3.00
N GLU A 45 -1.65 3.25 -4.14
CA GLU A 45 -1.75 2.24 -5.23
C GLU A 45 -0.38 1.67 -5.64
N ASN A 46 0.66 2.50 -5.65
CA ASN A 46 2.02 2.07 -5.99
C ASN A 46 2.71 1.21 -4.92
N LEU A 47 2.14 1.11 -3.72
CA LEU A 47 2.63 0.33 -2.56
C LEU A 47 1.73 -0.85 -2.20
N GLN A 48 0.50 -0.87 -2.72
CA GLN A 48 -0.36 -2.05 -2.65
C GLN A 48 0.41 -3.22 -3.25
N ARG A 49 0.39 -4.38 -2.59
CA ARG A 49 0.82 -5.59 -3.30
C ARG A 49 -0.17 -5.71 -4.45
N MET A 50 0.31 -6.08 -5.63
CA MET A 50 -0.56 -6.60 -6.68
C MET A 50 -1.28 -7.81 -6.10
N THR A 51 -2.39 -7.58 -5.41
CA THR A 51 -3.46 -8.54 -5.25
C THR A 51 -4.13 -8.55 -6.61
N SER A 52 -3.46 -9.19 -7.58
CA SER A 52 -4.12 -9.71 -8.77
C SER A 52 -5.12 -10.75 -8.30
N ASP A 53 -6.25 -10.26 -7.82
CA ASP A 53 -7.50 -11.01 -7.70
C ASP A 53 -8.59 -10.05 -8.19
N GLU A 54 -8.42 -9.56 -9.42
CA GLU A 54 -9.58 -9.43 -10.29
C GLU A 54 -9.82 -10.84 -10.86
N PRO A 55 -10.78 -11.63 -10.35
CA PRO A 55 -11.41 -12.58 -11.24
C PRO A 55 -12.10 -11.73 -12.31
N GLU A 56 -11.53 -11.72 -13.51
CA GLU A 56 -12.26 -11.33 -14.72
C GLU A 56 -13.57 -12.11 -14.69
N SER A 57 -14.65 -11.47 -14.23
CA SER A 57 -15.99 -12.01 -14.36
C SER A 57 -16.37 -11.79 -15.81
N ASP A 58 -15.82 -12.64 -16.68
CA ASP A 58 -16.38 -12.97 -17.98
C ASP A 58 -17.70 -13.68 -17.74
N SER A 59 -18.72 -12.92 -17.32
CA SER A 59 -20.10 -13.35 -17.43
C SER A 59 -20.54 -13.11 -18.86
N ARG A 60 -19.99 -13.90 -19.77
CA ARG A 60 -20.56 -14.13 -21.09
C ARG A 60 -21.65 -15.18 -20.92
N GLU A 61 -22.83 -14.75 -20.52
CA GLU A 61 -24.05 -15.56 -20.62
C GLU A 61 -24.84 -15.12 -21.86
N ASP A 62 -24.89 -16.07 -22.81
CA ASP A 62 -25.80 -16.33 -23.95
C ASP A 62 -26.56 -15.15 -24.62
#